data_AF-A0A1C5T3T7-F1
#
_entry.id   AF-A0A1C5T3T7-F1
#
_cell.length_a   1.000
_cell.length_b   1.000
_cell.length_c   1.000
_cell.angle_alpha   90.00
_cell.angle_beta   90.00
_cell.angle_gamma   90.00
#
_symmetry.space_group_name_H-M   'P 1'
#
loop_
_entity.id
_entity.type
_entity.pdbx_description
1 polymer ?
#
loop_
_entity_poly.entity_id
_entity_poly.type
_entity_poly.pdbx_seq_one_letter_code
_entity_poly.pdbx_strand_id
1 'polypeptide(L)'
;MGGRHHELSCRTQHCSYEELEERCDAATAGSIRTRESLRNTEQRIADFSLLGKQIDTYRKLKPVYDRYKASKDKKKFLPEFESESILFEAAAREIKKAGLTKLPSSEKLKVKLDELSARKTALQAELQKIQWEEKKYDTLRQNVDIVLKNLFRKRYKQTETFIRRK
;
A
#
# COMPACT_ATOMS: atom_id res chain seq x y z
N MET A 1 -21.59 -27.13 -38.74
CA MET A 1 -21.94 -28.25 -37.84
C MET A 1 -20.65 -28.79 -37.22
N GLY A 2 -20.55 -28.78 -35.89
CA GLY A 2 -19.49 -29.40 -35.07
C GLY A 2 -18.15 -28.66 -35.06
N GLY A 3 -17.73 -27.92 -34.02
CA GLY A 3 -17.91 -28.15 -32.59
C GLY A 3 -16.89 -29.17 -32.11
N ARG A 4 -15.88 -28.73 -31.33
CA ARG A 4 -15.08 -29.48 -30.34
C ARG A 4 -14.08 -28.49 -29.71
N HIS A 5 -14.55 -27.74 -28.71
CA HIS A 5 -14.27 -28.02 -27.30
C HIS A 5 -12.80 -27.85 -26.93
N HIS A 6 -12.55 -26.67 -26.37
CA HIS A 6 -11.62 -26.38 -25.29
C HIS A 6 -11.49 -27.59 -24.36
N GLU A 7 -10.40 -28.34 -24.45
CA GLU A 7 -9.98 -29.25 -23.39
C GLU A 7 -8.99 -28.50 -22.49
N LEU A 8 -9.58 -27.79 -21.53
CA LEU A 8 -8.95 -27.51 -20.23
C LEU A 8 -8.63 -28.85 -19.58
N SER A 9 -7.48 -29.42 -19.94
CA SER A 9 -7.00 -30.67 -19.37
C SER A 9 -6.34 -30.42 -18.02
N CYS A 10 -6.88 -31.11 -17.01
CA CYS A 10 -6.34 -31.34 -15.67
C CYS A 10 -6.20 -30.15 -14.71
N ARG A 11 -7.36 -29.85 -14.10
CA ARG A 11 -7.47 -29.57 -12.65
C ARG A 11 -6.61 -30.58 -11.85
N THR A 12 -5.89 -30.06 -10.85
CA THR A 12 -5.06 -30.78 -9.87
C THR A 12 -3.88 -31.55 -10.46
N GLN A 13 -2.87 -30.82 -10.94
CA GLN A 13 -1.49 -31.33 -10.92
C GLN A 13 -1.08 -31.56 -9.47
N HIS A 14 -0.57 -32.76 -9.18
CA HIS A 14 0.19 -33.05 -7.97
C HIS A 14 1.28 -32.00 -7.82
N CYS A 15 1.08 -31.05 -6.90
CA CYS A 15 2.11 -30.10 -6.49
C CYS A 15 3.12 -30.90 -5.67
N SER A 16 4.40 -30.89 -6.03
CA SER A 16 5.42 -31.43 -5.13
C SER A 16 5.42 -30.62 -3.82
N TYR A 17 5.97 -31.17 -2.74
CA TYR A 17 6.08 -30.41 -1.49
C TYR A 17 6.92 -29.14 -1.68
N GLU A 18 7.96 -29.23 -2.51
CA GLU A 18 8.82 -28.10 -2.88
C GLU A 18 8.05 -27.01 -3.65
N GLU A 19 7.22 -27.39 -4.64
CA GLU A 19 6.37 -26.44 -5.36
C GLU A 19 5.30 -25.79 -4.45
N LEU A 20 4.84 -26.49 -3.41
CA LEU A 20 3.94 -25.92 -2.40
C LEU A 20 4.66 -24.89 -1.53
N GLU A 21 5.90 -25.18 -1.14
CA GLU A 21 6.75 -24.27 -0.37
C GLU A 21 7.07 -23.01 -1.18
N GLU A 22 7.48 -23.15 -2.44
CA GLU A 22 7.71 -22.02 -3.36
C GLU A 22 6.47 -21.13 -3.49
N ARG A 23 5.26 -21.72 -3.57
CA ARG A 23 4.01 -20.96 -3.62
C ARG A 23 3.68 -20.25 -2.32
N CYS A 24 3.99 -20.85 -1.16
CA CYS A 24 3.86 -20.19 0.14
C CYS A 24 4.77 -18.95 0.18
N ASP A 25 6.04 -19.12 -0.17
CA ASP A 25 7.03 -18.05 -0.15
C ASP A 25 6.67 -16.93 -1.13
N ALA A 26 6.22 -17.29 -2.35
CA ALA A 26 5.74 -16.33 -3.34
C ALA A 26 4.52 -15.54 -2.84
N ALA A 27 3.56 -16.19 -2.20
CA ALA A 27 2.37 -15.54 -1.63
C ALA A 27 2.74 -14.58 -0.49
N THR A 28 3.59 -15.01 0.44
CA THR A 28 4.10 -14.16 1.53
C THR A 28 4.90 -12.97 1.00
N ALA A 29 5.78 -13.19 0.03
CA ALA A 29 6.55 -12.12 -0.60
C ALA A 29 5.63 -11.14 -1.35
N GLY A 30 4.57 -11.62 -2.02
CA GLY A 30 3.54 -10.79 -2.63
C GLY A 30 2.78 -9.94 -1.61
N SER A 31 2.45 -10.52 -0.46
CA SER A 31 1.78 -9.86 0.67
C SER A 31 2.62 -8.71 1.22
N ILE A 32 3.91 -8.95 1.44
CA ILE A 32 4.87 -7.93 1.90
C ILE A 32 4.97 -6.78 0.90
N ARG A 33 5.24 -7.06 -0.38
CA ARG A 33 5.36 -6.04 -1.43
C ARG A 33 4.09 -5.19 -1.57
N THR A 34 2.92 -5.81 -1.51
CA THR A 34 1.64 -5.11 -1.63
C THR A 34 1.38 -4.21 -0.43
N ARG A 35 1.71 -4.67 0.79
CA ARG A 35 1.61 -3.84 2.01
C ARG A 35 2.56 -2.64 1.96
N GLU A 36 3.78 -2.80 1.46
CA GLU A 36 4.72 -1.69 1.28
C GLU A 36 4.20 -0.67 0.26
N SER A 37 3.72 -1.14 -0.89
CA SER A 37 3.08 -0.29 -1.91
C SER A 37 1.87 0.48 -1.36
N LEU A 38 1.06 -0.16 -0.51
CA LEU A 38 -0.08 0.45 0.16
C LEU A 38 0.38 1.56 1.12
N ARG A 39 1.34 1.29 2.01
CA ARG A 39 1.90 2.28 2.94
C ARG A 39 2.49 3.48 2.20
N ASN A 40 3.25 3.23 1.13
CA ASN A 40 3.82 4.29 0.29
C ASN A 40 2.74 5.14 -0.37
N THR A 41 1.65 4.52 -0.83
CA THR A 41 0.51 5.24 -1.43
C THR A 41 -0.21 6.08 -0.38
N GLU A 42 -0.43 5.54 0.82
CA GLU A 42 -1.05 6.27 1.93
C GLU A 42 -0.21 7.46 2.40
N GLN A 43 1.12 7.30 2.49
CA GLN A 43 2.02 8.40 2.80
C GLN A 43 1.93 9.50 1.73
N ARG A 44 1.94 9.13 0.44
CA ARG A 44 1.79 10.11 -0.65
C ARG A 44 0.45 10.85 -0.59
N ILE A 45 -0.65 10.18 -0.22
CA ILE A 45 -1.96 10.82 -0.02
C ILE A 45 -1.87 11.86 1.11
N ALA A 46 -1.22 11.52 2.22
CA ALA A 46 -1.04 12.43 3.34
C ALA A 46 -0.19 13.66 2.94
N ASP A 47 0.93 13.42 2.25
CA ASP A 47 1.84 14.48 1.78
C ASP A 47 1.13 15.42 0.79
N PHE A 48 0.38 14.88 -0.18
CA PHE A 48 -0.40 15.68 -1.13
C PHE A 48 -1.52 16.47 -0.44
N SER A 49 -2.18 15.88 0.56
CA SER A 49 -3.22 16.56 1.33
C SER A 49 -2.65 17.72 2.13
N LEU A 50 -1.48 17.54 2.75
CA LEU A 50 -0.76 18.59 3.46
C LEU A 50 -0.32 19.70 2.49
N LEU A 51 0.27 19.33 1.36
CA LEU A 51 0.70 20.26 0.33
C LEU A 51 -0.48 21.09 -0.20
N GLY A 52 -1.66 20.47 -0.39
CA GLY A 52 -2.88 21.18 -0.75
C GLY A 52 -3.26 22.26 0.27
N LYS A 53 -3.20 21.95 1.57
CA LYS A 53 -3.44 22.95 2.63
C LYS A 53 -2.45 24.10 2.57
N GLN A 54 -1.16 23.82 2.36
CA GLN A 54 -0.14 24.87 2.24
C GLN A 54 -0.40 25.77 1.03
N ILE A 55 -0.78 25.18 -0.12
CA ILE A 55 -1.13 25.92 -1.33
C ILE A 55 -2.35 26.81 -1.11
N ASP A 56 -3.37 26.31 -0.41
CA ASP A 56 -4.57 27.10 -0.11
C ASP A 56 -4.26 28.25 0.84
N THR A 57 -3.47 28.01 1.90
CA THR A 57 -2.99 29.07 2.80
C THR A 57 -2.18 30.12 2.05
N TYR A 58 -1.23 29.68 1.20
CA TYR A 58 -0.44 30.59 0.37
C TYR A 58 -1.33 31.46 -0.52
N ARG A 59 -2.31 30.87 -1.21
CA ARG A 59 -3.25 31.61 -2.08
C ARG A 59 -4.10 32.62 -1.31
N LYS A 60 -4.60 32.25 -0.13
CA LYS A 60 -5.42 33.12 0.71
C LYS A 60 -4.64 34.34 1.23
N LEU A 61 -3.39 34.13 1.63
CA LEU A 61 -2.57 35.17 2.24
C LEU A 61 -1.76 35.99 1.23
N LYS A 62 -1.59 35.51 0.00
CA LYS A 62 -0.83 36.20 -1.06
C LYS A 62 -1.30 37.64 -1.31
N PRO A 63 -2.61 37.95 -1.45
CA PRO A 63 -3.05 39.33 -1.67
C PRO A 63 -2.75 40.25 -0.49
N VAL A 64 -2.82 39.73 0.73
CA VAL A 64 -2.53 40.49 1.95
C VAL A 64 -1.03 40.78 2.04
N TYR A 65 -0.20 39.78 1.75
CA TYR A 65 1.26 39.93 1.67
C TYR A 65 1.69 40.93 0.58
N ASP A 66 1.04 40.91 -0.58
CA ASP A 66 1.33 41.85 -1.66
C ASP A 66 0.99 43.30 -1.28
N ARG A 67 -0.15 43.51 -0.58
CA ARG A 67 -0.51 44.83 -0.03
C ARG A 67 0.49 45.31 1.02
N TYR A 68 0.90 44.42 1.92
CA TYR A 68 1.95 44.72 2.89
C TYR A 68 3.26 45.15 2.21
N LYS A 69 3.70 44.40 1.19
CA LYS A 69 4.93 44.69 0.45
C LYS A 69 4.88 46.05 -0.27
N ALA A 70 3.69 46.45 -0.75
CA ALA A 70 3.46 47.73 -1.40
C ALA A 70 3.26 48.91 -0.44
N SER A 71 3.00 48.65 0.85
CA SER A 71 2.72 49.70 1.84
C SER A 71 3.98 50.48 2.22
N LYS A 72 3.84 51.82 2.28
CA LYS A 72 4.89 52.73 2.76
C LYS A 72 4.97 52.77 4.29
N ASP A 73 3.83 52.57 4.98
CA ASP A 73 3.71 52.61 6.44
C ASP A 73 3.69 51.21 7.05
N LYS A 74 4.81 50.49 6.90
CA LYS A 74 4.95 49.10 7.41
C LYS A 74 4.71 48.98 8.91
N LYS A 75 5.05 50.02 9.70
CA LYS A 75 4.92 50.02 11.16
C LYS A 75 3.48 49.96 11.66
N LYS A 76 2.52 50.54 10.92
CA LYS A 76 1.09 50.46 11.28
C LYS A 76 0.45 49.13 10.89
N PHE A 77 1.07 48.42 9.95
CA PHE A 77 0.55 47.18 9.37
C PHE A 77 0.99 45.92 10.13
N LEU A 78 2.05 46.01 10.93
CA LEU A 78 2.72 44.86 11.55
C LEU A 78 1.89 44.11 12.61
N PRO A 79 1.22 44.75 13.59
CA PRO A 79 0.65 44.00 14.72
C PRO A 79 -0.46 43.02 14.30
N GLU A 80 -1.25 43.40 13.30
CA GLU A 80 -2.37 42.62 12.77
C GLU A 80 -1.96 41.69 11.62
N PHE A 81 -0.74 41.80 11.09
CA PHE A 81 -0.26 41.04 9.93
C PHE A 81 0.94 40.14 10.25
N GLU A 82 1.53 40.25 11.45
CA GLU A 82 2.66 39.43 11.88
C GLU A 82 2.32 37.94 11.84
N SER A 83 1.12 37.56 12.32
CA SER A 83 0.69 36.16 12.36
C SER A 83 0.47 35.58 10.94
N GLU A 84 -0.14 36.36 10.06
CA GLU A 84 -0.43 36.03 8.67
C GLU A 84 0.85 35.97 7.84
N SER A 85 1.80 36.87 8.09
CA SER A 85 3.10 36.85 7.42
C SER A 85 3.88 35.59 7.78
N ILE A 86 3.89 35.18 9.06
CA ILE A 86 4.53 33.94 9.50
C ILE A 86 3.89 32.72 8.81
N LEU A 87 2.55 32.65 8.77
CA LEU A 87 1.83 31.55 8.11
C LEU A 87 2.08 31.51 6.60
N PHE A 88 2.10 32.67 5.94
CA PHE A 88 2.40 32.77 4.51
C PHE A 88 3.83 32.30 4.20
N GLU A 89 4.82 32.75 4.98
CA GLU A 89 6.21 32.35 4.79
C GLU A 89 6.42 30.86 5.07
N ALA A 90 5.78 30.32 6.11
CA ALA A 90 5.81 28.89 6.39
C ALA A 90 5.25 28.08 5.21
N ALA A 91 4.06 28.46 4.70
CA ALA A 91 3.46 27.81 3.54
C ALA A 91 4.35 27.92 2.29
N ALA A 92 4.94 29.09 2.03
CA ALA A 92 5.85 29.30 0.91
C ALA A 92 7.11 28.41 1.00
N ARG A 93 7.66 28.22 2.21
CA ARG A 93 8.81 27.33 2.45
C ARG A 93 8.45 25.88 2.18
N GLU A 94 7.30 25.40 2.63
CA GLU A 94 6.86 24.01 2.38
C GLU A 94 6.59 23.74 0.90
N ILE A 95 5.96 24.69 0.19
CA ILE A 95 5.75 24.61 -1.26
C ILE A 95 7.09 24.58 -2.01
N LYS A 96 8.08 25.36 -1.56
CA LYS A 96 9.43 25.36 -2.13
C LYS A 96 10.16 24.03 -1.87
N LYS A 97 10.04 23.46 -0.67
CA LYS A 97 10.59 22.12 -0.34
C LYS A 97 9.99 21.03 -1.23
N ALA A 98 8.71 21.16 -1.58
CA ALA A 98 8.05 20.26 -2.52
C ALA A 98 8.53 20.41 -3.99
N GLY A 99 9.49 21.31 -4.27
CA GLY A 99 10.08 21.49 -5.59
C GLY A 99 9.14 22.11 -6.62
N LEU A 100 8.03 22.71 -6.17
CA LEU A 100 7.04 23.30 -7.07
C LEU A 100 7.53 24.65 -7.60
N THR A 101 7.84 24.70 -8.90
CA THR A 101 8.14 25.94 -9.63
C THR A 101 6.88 26.72 -9.99
N LYS A 102 5.74 26.02 -10.15
CA LYS A 102 4.42 26.59 -10.42
C LYS A 102 3.38 25.96 -9.50
N LEU A 103 2.52 26.79 -8.93
CA LEU A 103 1.43 26.35 -8.06
C LEU A 103 0.38 25.57 -8.88
N PRO A 104 0.13 24.28 -8.58
CA PRO A 104 -0.91 23.51 -9.26
C PRO A 104 -2.30 24.06 -8.90
N SER A 105 -3.26 23.99 -9.82
CA SER A 105 -4.66 24.36 -9.51
C SER A 105 -5.25 23.42 -8.46
N SER A 106 -6.28 23.87 -7.74
CA SER A 106 -7.00 23.02 -6.78
C SER A 106 -7.54 21.76 -7.48
N GLU A 107 -8.02 21.89 -8.71
CA GLU A 107 -8.50 20.77 -9.51
C GLU A 107 -7.41 19.75 -9.85
N LYS A 108 -6.21 20.20 -10.24
CA LYS A 108 -5.07 19.29 -10.48
C LYS A 108 -4.67 18.50 -9.22
N LEU A 109 -4.74 19.15 -8.05
CA LEU A 109 -4.47 18.47 -6.77
C LEU A 109 -5.55 17.44 -6.45
N LYS A 110 -6.83 17.79 -6.66
CA LYS A 110 -7.96 16.87 -6.45
C LYS A 110 -7.84 15.65 -7.35
N VAL A 111 -7.65 15.84 -8.66
CA VAL A 111 -7.44 14.74 -9.61
C VAL A 111 -6.31 13.82 -9.14
N LYS A 112 -5.19 14.38 -8.66
CA LYS A 112 -4.07 13.56 -8.19
C LYS A 112 -4.40 12.79 -6.91
N LEU A 113 -5.15 13.38 -6.00
CA LEU A 113 -5.60 12.74 -4.78
C LEU A 113 -6.61 11.61 -5.06
N ASP A 114 -7.50 11.83 -6.02
CA ASP A 114 -8.49 10.85 -6.47
C ASP A 114 -7.80 9.66 -7.16
N GLU A 115 -6.81 9.91 -8.02
CA GLU A 115 -5.96 8.86 -8.61
C GLU A 115 -5.26 8.02 -7.54
N LEU A 116 -4.65 8.66 -6.53
CA LEU A 116 -3.98 7.97 -5.44
C LEU A 116 -4.97 7.17 -4.58
N SER A 117 -6.17 7.70 -4.37
CA SER A 117 -7.24 7.03 -3.62
C SER A 117 -7.75 5.80 -4.37
N ALA A 118 -7.96 5.90 -5.68
CA ALA A 118 -8.32 4.76 -6.52
C ALA A 118 -7.22 3.68 -6.49
N ARG A 119 -5.94 4.09 -6.57
CA ARG A 119 -4.80 3.17 -6.42
C ARG A 119 -4.77 2.48 -5.06
N LYS A 120 -5.04 3.23 -3.97
CA LYS A 120 -5.15 2.67 -2.62
C LYS A 120 -6.23 1.59 -2.58
N THR A 121 -7.42 1.86 -3.12
CA THR A 121 -8.52 0.89 -3.15
C THR A 121 -8.15 -0.37 -3.95
N ALA A 122 -7.49 -0.20 -5.10
CA ALA A 122 -7.00 -1.33 -5.90
C ALA A 122 -5.99 -2.20 -5.12
N LEU A 123 -5.00 -1.57 -4.47
CA LEU A 123 -4.00 -2.28 -3.65
C LEU A 123 -4.62 -2.98 -2.44
N GLN A 124 -5.66 -2.40 -1.82
CA GLN A 124 -6.41 -3.05 -0.75
C GLN A 124 -7.12 -4.31 -1.25
N ALA A 125 -7.76 -4.25 -2.42
CA ALA A 125 -8.41 -5.41 -3.02
C ALA A 125 -7.40 -6.50 -3.42
N GLU A 126 -6.24 -6.12 -3.96
CA GLU A 126 -5.14 -7.04 -4.27
C GLU A 126 -4.60 -7.71 -3.00
N LEU A 127 -4.35 -6.93 -1.95
CA LEU A 127 -3.89 -7.46 -0.66
C LEU A 127 -4.87 -8.46 -0.07
N GLN A 128 -6.19 -8.21 -0.18
CA GLN A 128 -7.20 -9.17 0.26
C GLN A 128 -7.09 -10.48 -0.51
N LYS A 129 -6.97 -10.43 -1.85
CA LYS A 129 -6.79 -11.63 -2.68
C LYS A 129 -5.55 -12.43 -2.30
N ILE A 130 -4.41 -11.75 -2.13
CA ILE A 130 -3.15 -12.40 -1.73
C ILE A 130 -3.28 -13.03 -0.34
N GLN A 131 -3.95 -12.37 0.61
CA GLN A 131 -4.18 -12.95 1.94
C GLN A 131 -5.08 -14.20 1.90
N TRP A 132 -6.05 -14.25 0.99
CA TRP A 132 -6.83 -15.47 0.77
C TRP A 132 -5.97 -16.61 0.22
N GLU A 133 -5.08 -16.32 -0.72
CA GLU A 133 -4.15 -17.32 -1.27
C GLU A 133 -3.14 -17.79 -0.22
N GLU A 134 -2.56 -16.88 0.55
CA GLU A 134 -1.64 -17.17 1.66
C GLU A 134 -2.29 -18.13 2.67
N LYS A 135 -3.53 -17.85 3.10
CA LYS A 135 -4.29 -18.74 3.98
C LYS A 135 -4.55 -20.12 3.37
N LYS A 136 -4.86 -20.16 2.07
CA LYS A 136 -5.12 -21.41 1.35
C LYS A 136 -3.86 -22.28 1.33
N TYR A 137 -2.71 -21.70 0.99
CA TYR A 137 -1.45 -22.43 0.95
C TYR A 137 -0.97 -22.86 2.33
N ASP A 138 -1.10 -22.00 3.35
CA ASP A 138 -0.75 -22.37 4.72
C ASP A 138 -1.63 -23.52 5.25
N THR A 139 -2.93 -23.50 4.97
CA THR A 139 -3.83 -24.61 5.32
C THR A 139 -3.44 -25.91 4.60
N LEU A 140 -3.10 -25.82 3.31
CA LEU A 140 -2.65 -26.99 2.55
C LEU A 140 -1.36 -27.58 3.12
N ARG A 141 -0.39 -26.72 3.47
CA ARG A 141 0.86 -27.13 4.11
C ARG A 141 0.61 -27.83 5.45
N GLN A 142 -0.21 -27.24 6.32
CA GLN A 142 -0.58 -27.84 7.60
C GLN A 142 -1.23 -29.22 7.43
N ASN A 143 -2.11 -29.38 6.44
CA ASN A 143 -2.73 -30.66 6.15
C ASN A 143 -1.71 -31.72 5.72
N VAL A 144 -0.78 -31.36 4.83
CA VAL A 144 0.30 -32.26 4.40
C VAL A 144 1.17 -32.66 5.58
N ASP A 145 1.55 -31.71 6.43
CA ASP A 145 2.36 -31.96 7.63
C ASP A 145 1.67 -32.93 8.61
N ILE A 146 0.36 -32.77 8.84
CA ILE A 146 -0.42 -33.65 9.70
C ILE A 146 -0.44 -35.07 9.14
N VAL A 147 -0.67 -35.23 7.83
CA VAL A 147 -0.68 -36.54 7.17
C VAL A 147 0.70 -37.19 7.29
N LEU A 148 1.77 -36.47 6.98
CA LEU A 148 3.15 -36.97 7.09
C LEU A 148 3.47 -37.41 8.52
N LYS A 149 3.22 -36.56 9.53
CA LYS A 149 3.41 -36.89 10.95
C LYS A 149 2.67 -38.16 11.36
N ASN A 150 1.41 -38.30 10.92
CA ASN A 150 0.61 -39.48 11.20
C ASN A 150 1.15 -40.76 10.53
N LEU A 151 1.64 -40.65 9.29
CA LEU A 151 2.26 -41.78 8.58
C LEU A 151 3.54 -42.24 9.27
N PHE A 152 4.43 -41.32 9.65
CA PHE A 152 5.65 -41.65 10.40
C PHE A 152 5.34 -42.29 11.76
N ARG A 153 4.34 -41.76 12.47
CA ARG A 153 3.89 -42.34 13.75
C ARG A 153 3.36 -43.77 13.60
N LYS A 154 2.56 -44.05 12.56
CA LYS A 154 2.04 -45.41 12.29
C LYS A 154 3.18 -46.37 11.95
N ARG A 155 4.13 -45.94 11.12
CA ARG A 155 5.31 -46.74 10.75
C ARG A 155 6.16 -47.08 11.97
N TYR A 156 6.45 -46.10 12.83
CA TYR A 156 7.22 -46.30 14.05
C TYR A 156 6.57 -47.33 15.00
N LYS A 157 5.25 -47.24 15.20
CA LYS A 157 4.50 -48.22 16.00
C LYS A 157 4.51 -49.62 15.38
N GLN A 158 4.42 -49.74 14.05
CA GLN A 158 4.55 -51.03 13.37
C GLN A 158 5.95 -51.62 13.50
N THR A 159 7.00 -50.81 13.40
CA THR A 159 8.38 -51.28 13.58
C THR A 159 8.67 -51.70 15.02
N GLU A 160 8.20 -50.96 16.03
CA GLU A 160 8.34 -51.36 17.44
C GLU A 160 7.60 -52.66 17.75
N THR A 161 6.37 -52.82 17.23
CA THR A 161 5.60 -54.05 17.43
C THR A 161 6.22 -55.25 16.72
N PHE A 162 6.88 -55.05 15.57
CA PHE A 162 7.62 -56.10 14.88
C PHE A 162 8.90 -56.49 15.65
N ILE A 163 9.67 -55.51 16.14
CA ILE A 163 10.90 -55.76 16.93
C ILE A 163 10.56 -56.50 18.23
N ARG A 164 9.47 -56.13 18.92
CA ARG A 164 9.06 -56.75 20.21
C ARG A 164 8.51 -58.18 20.07
N ARG A 165 8.18 -58.63 18.86
CA ARG A 165 7.67 -59.99 18.57
C ARG A 165 8.75 -60.98 18.11
N LYS A 166 10.00 -60.52 17.93
CA LYS A 166 11.18 -61.36 17.70
C LYS A 166 11.91 -61.60 19.01
#